data_AF-U2C6L7-F1
#
_entry.id   AF-U2C6L7-F1
#
_cell.length_a   1.000
_cell.length_b   1.000
_cell.length_c   1.000
_cell.angle_alpha   90.00
_cell.angle_beta   90.00
_cell.angle_gamma   90.00
#
_symmetry.space_group_name_H-M   'P 1'
#
loop_
_entity.id
_entity.type
_entity.pdbx_description
1 polymer ?
#
loop_
_entity_poly.entity_id
_entity_poly.type
_entity_poly.pdbx_seq_one_letter_code
_entity_poly.pdbx_strand_id
1 'polypeptide(L)'
;MAHIDCILDTEPMAQEMSSISNHIKGTTAAVVAMQTAVVLAEQKAADQVCSNVNKGFYAMMRSQISQKIATLRSKVDSYLMQLNVQQKQLLAIRSRMERDYNRISGRYLKLFNGLNQNLRQRIFELDKPTIDFAVRELERVSNRSKYLTATVPLSQVESLADSQKILASNMKYRGAKVIESMSRFLSTSLEQKKLTNKVLLADSHAQTESLAIPVLISECNFDKFNTKNLDIFICEPLLSAPAQAAVRNTLGQQLDTLSWEKPSQTDQEVKSEFSKLLSASSASERVKDTALKLFEKNTFQTIKNQ
;
A
#
# COMPACT_ATOMS: atom_id res chain seq x y z
N MET A 1 102.59 -75.42 -68.16
CA MET A 1 101.83 -76.66 -67.99
C MET A 1 102.33 -77.37 -66.75
N ALA A 2 101.51 -77.41 -65.71
CA ALA A 2 101.54 -78.33 -64.59
C ALA A 2 100.08 -78.40 -64.12
N HIS A 3 99.40 -79.53 -64.32
CA HIS A 3 98.06 -79.73 -63.77
C HIS A 3 98.26 -80.22 -62.34
N ILE A 4 98.03 -79.34 -61.36
CA ILE A 4 98.02 -79.68 -59.95
C ILE A 4 96.55 -79.97 -59.62
N ASP A 5 96.19 -81.23 -59.52
CA ASP A 5 94.91 -81.64 -58.96
C ASP A 5 94.96 -81.40 -57.45
N CYS A 6 94.41 -80.26 -57.02
CA CYS A 6 94.19 -79.95 -55.63
C CYS A 6 92.87 -80.59 -55.19
N ILE A 7 92.94 -81.71 -54.49
CA ILE A 7 91.79 -82.29 -53.79
C ILE A 7 91.56 -81.42 -52.56
N LEU A 8 90.65 -80.46 -52.70
CA LEU A 8 90.20 -79.60 -51.61
C LEU A 8 89.27 -80.43 -50.72
N ASP A 9 89.77 -80.81 -49.54
CA ASP A 9 88.94 -81.41 -48.50
C ASP A 9 87.96 -80.35 -47.97
N THR A 10 86.67 -80.52 -48.27
CA THR A 10 85.59 -79.58 -47.92
C THR A 10 84.87 -79.97 -46.64
N GLU A 11 85.19 -81.12 -46.04
CA GLU A 11 84.64 -81.55 -44.76
C GLU A 11 84.88 -80.56 -43.60
N PRO A 12 86.09 -79.97 -43.42
CA PRO A 12 86.29 -79.00 -42.34
C PRO A 12 85.45 -77.73 -42.54
N MET A 13 85.24 -77.30 -43.79
CA MET A 13 84.38 -76.15 -44.10
C MET A 13 82.89 -76.48 -43.87
N ALA A 14 82.44 -77.70 -44.19
CA ALA A 14 81.07 -78.14 -43.95
C ALA A 14 80.75 -78.25 -42.45
N GLN A 15 81.71 -78.70 -41.64
CA GLN A 15 81.57 -78.74 -40.17
C GLN A 15 81.43 -77.33 -39.58
N GLU A 16 82.27 -76.38 -40.01
CA GLU A 16 82.15 -74.97 -39.57
C GLU A 16 80.85 -74.32 -40.06
N MET A 17 80.41 -74.59 -41.30
CA MET A 17 79.14 -74.11 -41.83
C MET A 17 77.94 -74.66 -41.02
N SER A 18 78.03 -75.92 -40.56
CA SER A 18 77.01 -76.53 -39.69
C SER A 18 77.01 -75.91 -38.28
N SER A 19 78.19 -75.58 -37.74
CA SER A 19 78.36 -74.89 -36.47
C SER A 19 77.76 -73.48 -36.53
N ILE A 20 78.07 -72.73 -37.59
CA ILE A 20 77.49 -71.39 -37.84
C ILE A 20 75.98 -71.47 -38.01
N SER A 21 75.45 -72.46 -38.75
CA SER A 21 74.00 -72.65 -38.91
C SER A 21 73.32 -72.91 -37.57
N ASN A 22 73.93 -73.71 -36.68
CA ASN A 22 73.39 -73.98 -35.35
C ASN A 22 73.44 -72.75 -34.44
N HIS A 23 74.51 -71.95 -34.50
CA HIS A 23 74.58 -70.68 -33.77
C HIS A 23 73.55 -69.67 -34.29
N ILE A 24 73.33 -69.60 -35.61
CA ILE A 24 72.30 -68.74 -36.20
C ILE A 24 70.91 -69.22 -35.77
N LYS A 25 70.63 -70.52 -35.77
CA LYS A 25 69.36 -71.10 -35.30
C LYS A 25 69.14 -70.86 -33.81
N GLY A 26 70.17 -71.03 -32.97
CA GLY A 26 70.11 -70.73 -31.54
C GLY A 26 69.87 -69.25 -31.27
N THR A 27 70.54 -68.37 -32.01
CA THR A 27 70.35 -66.92 -31.94
C THR A 27 68.95 -66.53 -32.41
N THR A 28 68.45 -67.14 -33.49
CA THR A 28 67.09 -66.91 -34.01
C THR A 28 66.04 -67.36 -33.00
N ALA A 29 66.22 -68.53 -32.38
CA ALA A 29 65.34 -69.02 -31.32
C ALA A 29 65.37 -68.11 -30.08
N ALA A 30 66.54 -67.61 -29.69
CA ALA A 30 66.69 -66.66 -28.60
C ALA A 30 66.01 -65.31 -28.93
N VAL A 31 66.11 -64.83 -30.17
CA VAL A 31 65.44 -63.59 -30.63
C VAL A 31 63.92 -63.78 -30.66
N VAL A 32 63.43 -64.91 -31.15
CA VAL A 32 61.98 -65.23 -31.14
C VAL A 32 61.48 -65.39 -29.69
N ALA A 33 62.25 -66.03 -28.81
CA ALA A 33 61.93 -66.15 -27.39
C ALA A 33 61.93 -64.77 -26.69
N MET A 34 62.88 -63.89 -27.03
CA MET A 34 62.91 -62.52 -26.52
C MET A 34 61.73 -61.70 -27.04
N GLN A 35 61.41 -61.79 -28.33
CA GLN A 35 60.29 -61.07 -28.93
C GLN A 35 58.95 -61.52 -28.32
N THR A 36 58.77 -62.83 -28.12
CA THR A 36 57.58 -63.36 -27.44
C THR A 36 57.54 -62.96 -25.97
N ALA A 37 58.67 -62.95 -25.26
CA ALA A 37 58.75 -62.46 -23.89
C ALA A 37 58.44 -60.96 -23.78
N VAL A 38 58.90 -60.14 -24.73
CA VAL A 38 58.59 -58.70 -24.80
C VAL A 38 57.09 -58.49 -25.07
N VAL A 39 56.50 -59.21 -26.02
CA VAL A 39 55.06 -59.13 -26.31
C VAL A 39 54.22 -59.54 -25.09
N LEU A 40 54.60 -60.60 -24.39
CA LEU A 40 53.92 -61.02 -23.14
C LEU A 40 54.10 -59.99 -22.02
N ALA A 41 55.27 -59.37 -21.91
CA ALA A 41 55.51 -58.30 -20.95
C ALA A 41 54.69 -57.04 -21.28
N GLU A 42 54.57 -56.68 -22.56
CA GLU A 42 53.74 -55.56 -23.03
C GLU A 42 52.26 -55.80 -22.77
N GLN A 43 51.75 -57.02 -23.05
CA GLN A 43 50.36 -57.37 -22.75
C GLN A 43 50.08 -57.27 -21.25
N LYS A 44 50.95 -57.84 -20.41
CA LYS A 44 50.80 -57.77 -18.95
C LYS A 44 50.88 -56.34 -18.43
N ALA A 45 51.78 -55.52 -19.00
CA ALA A 45 51.87 -54.10 -18.67
C ALA A 45 50.62 -53.34 -19.10
N ALA A 46 50.08 -53.61 -20.30
CA ALA A 46 48.85 -53.01 -20.79
C ALA A 46 47.64 -53.36 -19.91
N ASP A 47 47.49 -54.63 -19.52
CA ASP A 47 46.44 -55.08 -18.62
C ASP A 47 46.56 -54.43 -17.23
N GLN A 48 47.78 -54.31 -16.73
CA GLN A 48 48.04 -53.64 -15.45
C GLN A 48 47.70 -52.15 -15.52
N VAL A 49 48.08 -51.46 -16.61
CA VAL A 49 47.71 -50.06 -16.84
C VAL A 49 46.19 -49.92 -16.94
N CYS A 50 45.52 -50.76 -17.74
CA CYS A 50 44.07 -50.73 -17.91
C CYS A 50 43.32 -50.97 -16.58
N SER A 51 43.77 -51.96 -15.79
CA SER A 51 43.20 -52.23 -14.47
C SER A 51 43.38 -51.06 -13.51
N ASN A 52 44.57 -50.43 -13.51
CA ASN A 52 44.86 -49.27 -12.66
C ASN A 52 44.06 -48.04 -13.07
N VAL A 53 43.90 -47.80 -14.38
CA VAL A 53 43.06 -46.71 -14.90
C VAL A 53 41.60 -46.92 -14.51
N ASN A 54 41.06 -48.14 -14.67
CA ASN A 54 39.69 -48.45 -14.29
C ASN A 54 39.46 -48.28 -12.78
N LYS A 55 40.40 -48.73 -11.95
CA LYS A 55 40.34 -48.52 -10.49
C LYS A 55 40.42 -47.04 -10.12
N GLY A 56 41.32 -46.29 -10.76
CA GLY A 56 41.46 -44.84 -10.55
C GLY A 56 40.20 -44.08 -10.95
N PHE A 57 39.63 -44.41 -12.11
CA PHE A 57 38.37 -43.83 -12.58
C PHE A 57 37.21 -44.16 -11.63
N TYR A 58 37.06 -45.42 -11.22
CA TYR A 58 36.02 -45.81 -10.28
C TYR A 58 36.16 -45.08 -8.93
N ALA A 59 37.38 -44.98 -8.39
CA ALA A 59 37.66 -44.25 -7.17
C ALA A 59 37.32 -42.76 -7.31
N MET A 60 37.69 -42.14 -8.43
CA MET A 60 37.36 -40.74 -8.73
C MET A 60 35.84 -40.53 -8.81
N MET A 61 35.12 -41.38 -9.55
CA MET A 61 33.67 -41.29 -9.69
C MET A 61 32.97 -41.47 -8.33
N ARG A 62 33.42 -42.42 -7.51
CA ARG A 62 32.89 -42.63 -6.16
C ARG A 62 33.13 -41.40 -5.27
N SER A 63 34.31 -40.79 -5.37
CA SER A 63 34.63 -39.55 -4.65
C SER A 63 33.73 -38.39 -5.08
N GLN A 64 33.57 -38.17 -6.39
CA GLN A 64 32.71 -37.13 -6.93
C GLN A 64 31.22 -37.33 -6.56
N ILE A 65 30.72 -38.56 -6.62
CA ILE A 65 29.36 -38.89 -6.17
C ILE A 65 29.20 -38.60 -4.67
N SER A 66 30.18 -38.99 -3.86
CA SER A 66 30.16 -38.74 -2.41
C SER A 66 30.17 -37.24 -2.10
N GLN A 67 30.96 -36.44 -2.82
CA GLN A 67 30.98 -34.98 -2.71
C GLN A 67 29.62 -34.38 -3.11
N LYS A 68 29.02 -34.83 -4.21
CA LYS A 68 27.67 -34.39 -4.62
C LYS A 68 26.62 -34.72 -3.56
N ILE A 69 26.64 -35.93 -2.99
CA ILE A 69 25.74 -36.31 -1.90
C ILE A 69 25.94 -35.41 -0.67
N ALA A 70 27.19 -35.14 -0.28
CA ALA A 70 27.49 -34.27 0.86
C ALA A 70 26.98 -32.83 0.65
N THR A 71 27.17 -32.27 -0.55
CA THR A 71 26.67 -30.92 -0.87
C THR A 71 25.14 -30.87 -0.88
N LEU A 72 24.45 -31.90 -1.40
CA LEU A 72 22.99 -31.98 -1.37
C LEU A 72 22.46 -32.12 0.06
N ARG A 73 23.08 -32.97 0.89
CA ARG A 73 22.73 -33.09 2.32
C ARG A 73 22.85 -31.76 3.05
N SER A 74 23.97 -31.07 2.87
CA SER A 74 24.19 -29.74 3.46
C SER A 74 23.12 -28.72 3.03
N LYS A 75 22.71 -28.74 1.76
CA LYS A 75 21.60 -27.89 1.28
C LYS A 75 20.28 -28.24 1.95
N VAL A 76 19.94 -29.53 2.04
CA VAL A 76 18.73 -29.99 2.73
C VAL A 76 18.73 -29.53 4.19
N ASP A 77 19.84 -29.70 4.91
CA ASP A 77 19.95 -29.27 6.31
C ASP A 77 19.77 -27.75 6.45
N SER A 78 20.34 -26.97 5.53
CA SER A 78 20.17 -25.51 5.51
C SER A 78 18.70 -25.10 5.28
N TYR A 79 17.99 -25.77 4.38
CA TYR A 79 16.58 -25.49 4.12
C TYR A 79 15.70 -25.92 5.29
N LEU A 80 15.98 -27.06 5.93
CA LEU A 80 15.27 -27.48 7.14
C LEU A 80 15.45 -26.48 8.29
N MET A 81 16.66 -25.94 8.45
CA MET A 81 16.93 -24.88 9.42
C MET A 81 16.11 -23.61 9.10
N GLN A 82 16.10 -23.18 7.84
CA GLN A 82 15.31 -22.02 7.40
C GLN A 82 13.81 -22.24 7.66
N LEU A 83 13.28 -23.41 7.32
CA LEU A 83 11.87 -23.76 7.57
C LEU A 83 11.54 -23.73 9.06
N ASN A 84 12.43 -24.23 9.93
CA ASN A 84 12.22 -24.17 11.38
C ASN A 84 12.18 -22.72 11.91
N VAL A 85 13.07 -21.86 11.40
CA VAL A 85 13.09 -20.44 11.74
C VAL A 85 11.80 -19.75 11.29
N GLN A 86 11.37 -19.99 10.05
CA GLN A 86 10.12 -19.44 9.52
C GLN A 86 8.91 -19.94 10.30
N GLN A 87 8.85 -21.21 10.67
CA GLN A 87 7.80 -21.77 11.52
C GLN A 87 7.71 -21.03 12.86
N LYS A 88 8.85 -20.80 13.53
CA LYS A 88 8.90 -20.05 14.79
C LYS A 88 8.43 -18.61 14.62
N GLN A 89 8.81 -17.95 13.53
CA GLN A 89 8.36 -16.59 13.21
C GLN A 89 6.83 -16.56 13.00
N LEU A 90 6.27 -17.50 12.26
CA LEU A 90 4.82 -17.59 12.04
C LEU A 90 4.05 -17.82 13.35
N LEU A 91 4.56 -18.68 14.23
CA LEU A 91 3.96 -18.89 15.55
C LEU A 91 4.00 -17.62 16.42
N ALA A 92 5.10 -16.88 16.39
CA ALA A 92 5.22 -15.61 17.10
C ALA A 92 4.23 -14.56 16.56
N ILE A 93 4.08 -14.47 15.23
CA ILE A 93 3.10 -13.59 14.57
C ILE A 93 1.68 -13.97 14.98
N ARG A 94 1.32 -15.27 14.94
CA ARG A 94 0.01 -15.75 15.37
C ARG A 94 -0.29 -15.33 16.82
N SER A 95 0.65 -15.55 17.74
CA SER A 95 0.49 -15.17 19.15
C SER A 95 0.33 -13.66 19.33
N ARG A 96 1.02 -12.86 18.51
CA ARG A 96 0.84 -11.40 18.51
C ARG A 96 -0.55 -11.01 18.00
N MET A 97 -0.99 -11.57 16.88
CA MET A 97 -2.31 -11.32 16.31
C MET A 97 -3.44 -11.70 17.29
N GLU A 98 -3.30 -12.83 17.99
CA GLU A 98 -4.28 -13.26 18.98
C GLU A 98 -4.37 -12.29 20.18
N ARG A 99 -3.22 -11.82 20.68
CA ARG A 99 -3.20 -10.79 21.74
C ARG A 99 -3.80 -9.47 21.26
N ASP A 100 -3.49 -9.04 20.05
CA ASP A 100 -4.05 -7.83 19.47
C ASP A 100 -5.56 -7.93 19.26
N TYR A 101 -6.04 -9.07 18.75
CA TYR A 101 -7.47 -9.36 18.62
C TYR A 101 -8.19 -9.28 19.97
N ASN A 102 -7.66 -9.97 20.99
CA ASN A 102 -8.26 -9.95 22.33
C ASN A 102 -8.24 -8.56 22.95
N ARG A 103 -7.17 -7.78 22.75
CA ARG A 103 -7.08 -6.39 23.22
C ARG A 103 -8.11 -5.50 22.54
N ILE A 104 -8.26 -5.60 21.21
CA ILE A 104 -9.19 -4.78 20.44
C ILE A 104 -10.64 -5.17 20.77
N SER A 105 -10.95 -6.46 20.75
CA SER A 105 -12.28 -6.99 21.12
C SER A 105 -12.67 -6.57 22.53
N GLY A 106 -11.76 -6.71 23.51
CA GLY A 106 -12.00 -6.28 24.88
C GLY A 106 -12.23 -4.76 25.03
N ARG A 107 -11.55 -3.93 24.22
CA ARG A 107 -11.80 -2.48 24.19
C ARG A 107 -13.19 -2.16 23.63
N TYR A 108 -13.57 -2.79 22.52
CA TYR A 108 -14.89 -2.58 21.93
C TYR A 108 -16.01 -3.05 22.86
N LEU A 109 -15.88 -4.23 23.48
CA LEU A 109 -16.84 -4.71 24.47
C LEU A 109 -17.03 -3.71 25.63
N LYS A 110 -15.94 -3.17 26.17
CA LYS A 110 -16.01 -2.14 27.22
C LYS A 110 -16.68 -0.86 26.73
N LEU A 111 -16.35 -0.41 25.53
CA LEU A 111 -16.95 0.79 24.94
C LEU A 111 -18.46 0.62 24.75
N PHE A 112 -18.90 -0.48 24.13
CA PHE A 112 -20.33 -0.74 23.92
C PHE A 112 -21.09 -0.91 25.23
N ASN A 113 -20.52 -1.62 26.21
CA ASN A 113 -21.14 -1.73 27.52
C ASN A 113 -21.22 -0.38 28.24
N GLY A 114 -20.17 0.44 28.13
CA GLY A 114 -20.17 1.80 28.66
C GLY A 114 -21.23 2.68 27.99
N LEU A 115 -21.36 2.63 26.67
CA LEU A 115 -22.38 3.36 25.92
C LEU A 115 -23.79 2.90 26.32
N ASN A 116 -24.02 1.59 26.41
CA ASN A 116 -25.30 1.02 26.85
C ASN A 116 -25.67 1.47 28.26
N GLN A 117 -24.71 1.51 29.18
CA GLN A 117 -24.95 1.99 30.54
C GLN A 117 -25.28 3.49 30.56
N ASN A 118 -24.53 4.31 29.82
CA ASN A 118 -24.80 5.74 29.69
C ASN A 118 -26.19 6.01 29.07
N LEU A 119 -26.57 5.23 28.06
CA LEU A 119 -27.89 5.33 27.44
C LEU A 119 -28.99 5.01 28.45
N ARG A 120 -28.86 3.91 29.19
CA ARG A 120 -29.81 3.54 30.26
C ARG A 120 -29.96 4.65 31.30
N GLN A 121 -28.84 5.24 31.72
CA GLN A 121 -28.87 6.33 32.70
C GLN A 121 -29.52 7.60 32.16
N ARG A 122 -29.23 7.97 30.90
CA ARG A 122 -29.90 9.11 30.26
C ARG A 122 -31.40 8.91 30.09
N ILE A 123 -31.84 7.72 29.69
CA ILE A 123 -33.27 7.39 29.60
C ILE A 123 -33.91 7.55 30.98
N PHE A 124 -33.29 7.01 32.03
CA PHE A 124 -33.78 7.16 33.39
C PHE A 124 -33.86 8.63 33.84
N GLU A 125 -32.86 9.44 33.54
CA GLU A 125 -32.84 10.87 33.87
C GLU A 125 -33.92 11.67 33.11
N LEU A 126 -34.21 11.29 31.87
CA LEU A 126 -35.30 11.89 31.08
C LEU A 126 -36.68 11.51 31.62
N ASP A 127 -36.86 10.27 32.08
CA ASP A 127 -38.14 9.80 32.61
C ASP A 127 -38.42 10.30 34.03
N LYS A 128 -37.36 10.57 34.81
CA LYS A 128 -37.43 10.96 36.22
C LYS A 128 -38.36 12.16 36.49
N PRO A 129 -38.28 13.30 35.78
CA PRO A 129 -39.19 14.44 35.99
C PRO A 129 -40.66 14.09 35.73
N THR A 130 -40.93 13.24 34.73
CA THR A 130 -42.29 12.80 34.38
C THR A 130 -42.88 11.94 35.50
N ILE A 131 -42.09 11.01 36.03
CA ILE A 131 -42.49 10.16 37.16
C ILE A 131 -42.67 11.01 38.42
N ASP A 132 -41.73 11.90 38.73
CA ASP A 132 -41.82 12.78 39.91
C ASP A 132 -43.04 13.72 39.83
N PHE A 133 -43.37 14.24 38.64
CA PHE A 133 -44.59 15.02 38.42
C PHE A 133 -45.86 14.20 38.63
N ALA A 134 -45.93 13.01 38.03
CA ALA A 134 -47.08 12.13 38.15
C ALA A 134 -47.33 11.69 39.60
N VAL A 135 -46.27 11.41 40.36
CA VAL A 135 -46.39 10.93 41.75
C VAL A 135 -46.62 12.09 42.72
N ARG A 136 -45.83 13.17 42.65
CA ARG A 136 -45.83 14.20 43.71
C ARG A 136 -46.78 15.35 43.43
N GLU A 137 -46.83 15.83 42.20
CA GLU A 137 -47.55 17.06 41.86
C GLU A 137 -49.01 16.79 41.50
N LEU A 138 -49.31 15.65 40.87
CA LEU A 138 -50.70 15.28 40.55
C LEU A 138 -51.57 15.15 41.81
N GLU A 139 -51.08 14.49 42.85
CA GLU A 139 -51.80 14.35 44.13
C GLU A 139 -51.99 15.70 44.84
N ARG A 140 -50.95 16.53 44.87
CA ARG A 140 -51.01 17.87 45.49
C ARG A 140 -51.97 18.80 44.77
N VAL A 141 -51.92 18.84 43.44
CA VAL A 141 -52.82 19.64 42.61
C VAL A 141 -54.25 19.14 42.73
N SER A 142 -54.46 17.82 42.72
CA SER A 142 -55.78 17.20 42.95
C SER A 142 -56.38 17.61 44.29
N ASN A 143 -55.61 17.47 45.38
CA ASN A 143 -56.07 17.83 46.72
C ASN A 143 -56.34 19.34 46.84
N ARG A 144 -55.44 20.19 46.36
CA ARG A 144 -55.61 21.65 46.40
C ARG A 144 -56.80 22.13 45.53
N SER A 145 -57.03 21.48 44.39
CA SER A 145 -58.20 21.74 43.54
C SER A 145 -59.52 21.38 44.23
N LYS A 146 -59.56 20.26 44.99
CA LYS A 146 -60.73 19.89 45.79
C LYS A 146 -61.03 20.92 46.89
N TYR A 147 -60.00 21.41 47.59
CA TYR A 147 -60.17 22.41 48.65
C TYR A 147 -60.62 23.79 48.16
N LEU A 148 -60.03 24.31 47.08
CA LEU A 148 -60.41 25.62 46.50
C LEU A 148 -61.84 25.63 45.95
N THR A 149 -62.33 24.46 45.54
CA THR A 149 -63.70 24.26 45.08
C THR A 149 -64.69 24.25 46.26
N ALA A 150 -64.30 23.63 47.37
CA ALA A 150 -65.16 23.49 48.55
C ALA A 150 -65.36 24.80 49.33
N THR A 151 -64.60 25.87 49.04
CA THR A 151 -64.65 27.13 49.83
C THR A 151 -65.81 28.07 49.45
N VAL A 152 -66.62 27.74 48.46
CA VAL A 152 -67.82 28.52 48.12
C VAL A 152 -69.02 27.60 48.26
N PRO A 153 -69.59 27.50 49.48
CA PRO A 153 -70.77 28.33 49.76
C PRO A 153 -71.10 28.68 51.22
N LEU A 154 -71.69 29.86 51.43
CA LEU A 154 -72.19 30.36 52.73
C LEU A 154 -73.68 30.08 53.01
N SER A 155 -74.41 29.31 52.19
CA SER A 155 -75.84 29.00 52.41
C SER A 155 -76.26 27.67 51.76
N GLN A 156 -77.01 26.81 52.45
CA GLN A 156 -77.08 25.35 52.20
C GLN A 156 -77.95 24.85 51.04
N VAL A 157 -78.78 25.66 50.37
CA VAL A 157 -79.74 25.12 49.36
C VAL A 157 -79.67 25.80 47.99
N GLU A 158 -79.47 27.12 47.89
CA GLU A 158 -79.23 27.79 46.60
C GLU A 158 -77.80 27.57 46.08
N SER A 159 -76.90 27.22 46.99
CA SER A 159 -75.47 27.08 46.73
C SER A 159 -75.07 26.01 45.74
N LEU A 160 -75.76 24.86 45.67
CA LEU A 160 -75.18 23.70 44.98
C LEU A 160 -75.17 23.94 43.46
N ALA A 161 -76.27 24.48 42.93
CA ALA A 161 -76.38 24.82 41.51
C ALA A 161 -75.37 25.91 41.12
N ASP A 162 -75.20 26.93 41.96
CA ASP A 162 -74.25 28.01 41.68
C ASP A 162 -72.79 27.58 41.91
N SER A 163 -72.51 26.71 42.88
CA SER A 163 -71.21 26.08 43.07
C SER A 163 -70.84 25.18 41.89
N GLN A 164 -71.81 24.41 41.35
CA GLN A 164 -71.62 23.64 40.11
C GLN A 164 -71.38 24.55 38.90
N LYS A 165 -72.08 25.69 38.78
CA LYS A 165 -71.81 26.67 37.72
C LYS A 165 -70.42 27.31 37.86
N ILE A 166 -70.01 27.67 39.07
CA ILE A 166 -68.67 28.22 39.35
C ILE A 166 -67.60 27.18 39.03
N LEU A 167 -67.82 25.92 39.39
CA LEU A 167 -66.93 24.81 39.04
C LEU A 167 -66.80 24.61 37.54
N ALA A 168 -67.93 24.52 36.84
CA ALA A 168 -67.96 24.38 35.39
C ALA A 168 -67.31 25.59 34.70
N SER A 169 -67.50 26.79 35.23
CA SER A 169 -66.88 28.03 34.75
C SER A 169 -65.36 28.03 34.96
N ASN A 170 -64.90 27.65 36.15
CA ASN A 170 -63.45 27.56 36.44
C ASN A 170 -62.79 26.47 35.59
N MET A 171 -63.48 25.34 35.39
CA MET A 171 -63.02 24.25 34.53
C MET A 171 -62.95 24.68 33.06
N LYS A 172 -63.96 25.42 32.55
CA LYS A 172 -63.94 26.03 31.22
C LYS A 172 -62.80 27.04 31.07
N TYR A 173 -62.63 27.93 32.04
CA TYR A 173 -61.57 28.93 32.02
C TYR A 173 -60.17 28.28 32.00
N ARG A 174 -59.95 27.28 32.85
CA ARG A 174 -58.69 26.51 32.86
C ARG A 174 -58.50 25.71 31.57
N GLY A 175 -59.56 25.09 31.06
CA GLY A 175 -59.53 24.38 29.77
C GLY A 175 -59.16 25.29 28.61
N ALA A 176 -59.76 26.49 28.54
CA ALA A 176 -59.42 27.50 27.54
C ALA A 176 -57.95 27.93 27.65
N LYS A 177 -57.45 28.15 28.87
CA LYS A 177 -56.04 28.51 29.11
C LYS A 177 -55.06 27.39 28.71
N VAL A 178 -55.44 26.12 28.90
CA VAL A 178 -54.67 24.95 28.44
C VAL A 178 -54.63 24.90 26.91
N ILE A 179 -55.78 25.07 26.23
CA ILE A 179 -55.86 25.11 24.77
C ILE A 179 -55.00 26.25 24.22
N GLU A 180 -55.04 27.43 24.84
CA GLU A 180 -54.20 28.57 24.47
C GLU A 180 -52.70 28.23 24.62
N SER A 181 -52.32 27.60 25.74
CA SER A 181 -50.94 27.18 25.97
C SER A 181 -50.45 26.12 24.97
N MET A 182 -51.31 25.16 24.60
CA MET A 182 -51.02 24.16 23.57
C MET A 182 -50.88 24.79 22.19
N SER A 183 -51.76 25.74 21.84
CA SER A 183 -51.66 26.49 20.59
C SER A 183 -50.34 27.24 20.49
N ARG A 184 -49.94 27.93 21.57
CA ARG A 184 -48.65 28.64 21.65
C ARG A 184 -47.44 27.68 21.59
N PHE A 185 -47.54 26.49 22.18
CA PHE A 185 -46.50 25.47 22.08
C PHE A 185 -46.36 24.94 20.65
N LEU A 186 -47.48 24.67 19.95
CA LEU A 186 -47.45 24.21 18.57
C LEU A 186 -46.88 25.27 17.63
N SER A 187 -47.25 26.55 17.80
CA SER A 187 -46.71 27.64 16.99
C SER A 187 -45.19 27.78 17.18
N THR A 188 -44.72 27.77 18.42
CA THR A 188 -43.29 27.84 18.75
C THR A 188 -42.51 26.62 18.26
N SER A 189 -43.09 25.41 18.35
CA SER A 189 -42.48 24.19 17.82
C SER A 189 -42.35 24.22 16.28
N LEU A 190 -43.37 24.73 15.58
CA LEU A 190 -43.31 24.91 14.12
C LEU A 190 -42.26 25.96 13.70
N GLU A 191 -42.12 27.06 14.44
CA GLU A 191 -41.08 28.05 14.22
C GLU A 191 -39.68 27.47 14.45
N GLN A 192 -39.48 26.72 15.54
CA GLN A 192 -38.23 26.02 15.79
C GLN A 192 -37.90 25.00 14.70
N LYS A 193 -38.89 24.25 14.21
CA LYS A 193 -38.71 23.32 13.08
C LYS A 193 -38.27 24.05 11.81
N LYS A 194 -38.87 25.21 11.50
CA LYS A 194 -38.45 26.05 10.36
C LYS A 194 -37.02 26.57 10.52
N LEU A 195 -36.65 27.04 11.71
CA LEU A 195 -35.27 27.49 11.99
C LEU A 195 -34.28 26.33 11.89
N THR A 196 -34.62 25.17 12.45
CA THR A 196 -33.80 23.96 12.39
C THR A 196 -33.59 23.52 10.94
N ASN A 197 -34.62 23.54 10.10
CA ASN A 197 -34.51 23.25 8.67
C ASN A 197 -33.68 24.27 7.88
N LYS A 198 -33.52 25.51 8.37
CA LYS A 198 -32.61 26.50 7.77
C LYS A 198 -31.16 26.31 8.21
N VAL A 199 -30.94 25.82 9.44
CA VAL A 199 -29.61 25.65 10.04
C VAL A 199 -29.00 24.30 9.66
N LEU A 200 -29.81 23.24 9.60
CA LEU A 200 -29.42 22.04 8.89
C LEU A 200 -29.27 22.44 7.43
N LEU A 201 -28.08 22.23 6.86
CA LEU A 201 -27.86 22.22 5.43
C LEU A 201 -28.76 21.11 4.87
N ALA A 202 -30.04 21.43 4.64
CA ALA A 202 -30.95 20.57 3.91
C ALA A 202 -30.29 20.41 2.55
N ASP A 203 -29.83 19.20 2.22
CA ASP A 203 -29.20 18.79 0.96
C ASP A 203 -29.58 19.77 -0.14
N SER A 204 -28.79 20.84 -0.24
CA SER A 204 -29.05 21.89 -1.19
C SER A 204 -28.71 21.22 -2.49
N HIS A 205 -29.75 20.89 -3.26
CA HIS A 205 -29.66 20.61 -4.68
C HIS A 205 -28.47 21.38 -5.22
N ALA A 206 -27.46 20.64 -5.69
CA ALA A 206 -26.23 21.21 -6.19
C ALA A 206 -26.59 22.33 -7.17
N GLN A 207 -26.58 23.57 -6.67
CA GLN A 207 -26.40 24.71 -7.53
C GLN A 207 -25.04 24.45 -8.11
N THR A 208 -25.02 24.12 -9.40
CA THR A 208 -23.81 24.02 -10.21
C THR A 208 -23.19 25.42 -10.24
N GLU A 209 -22.60 25.85 -9.12
CA GLU A 209 -21.62 26.90 -9.12
C GLU A 209 -20.49 26.38 -10.00
N SER A 210 -20.28 27.05 -11.13
CA SER A 210 -19.23 26.71 -12.08
C SER A 210 -17.88 26.92 -11.40
N LEU A 211 -17.38 25.88 -10.73
CA LEU A 211 -16.06 25.86 -10.13
C LEU A 211 -15.01 25.91 -11.25
N ALA A 212 -14.30 27.03 -11.35
CA ALA A 212 -13.17 27.17 -12.26
C ALA A 212 -11.90 26.58 -11.61
N ILE A 213 -11.12 25.84 -12.40
CA ILE A 213 -9.85 25.27 -11.97
C ILE A 213 -8.71 26.10 -12.57
N PRO A 214 -7.77 26.61 -11.78
CA PRO A 214 -6.60 27.29 -12.31
C PRO A 214 -5.66 26.28 -13.00
N VAL A 215 -5.26 26.60 -14.23
CA VAL A 215 -4.29 25.82 -15.01
C VAL A 215 -3.16 26.74 -15.46
N LEU A 216 -1.92 26.29 -15.33
CA LEU A 216 -0.74 27.03 -15.78
C LEU A 216 -0.21 26.39 -17.07
N ILE A 217 -0.02 27.22 -18.10
CA ILE A 217 0.50 26.82 -19.41
C ILE A 217 1.84 27.52 -19.62
N SER A 218 2.88 26.75 -19.92
CA SER A 218 4.23 27.26 -20.20
C SER A 218 4.62 26.91 -21.63
N GLU A 219 4.85 27.92 -22.46
CA GLU A 219 5.40 27.76 -23.81
C GLU A 219 6.89 28.12 -23.80
N CYS A 220 7.74 27.19 -24.22
CA CYS A 220 9.18 27.39 -24.32
C CYS A 220 9.65 27.11 -25.75
N ASN A 221 10.41 28.04 -26.32
CA ASN A 221 11.01 27.88 -27.64
C ASN A 221 12.53 27.76 -27.47
N PHE A 222 13.05 26.54 -27.59
CA PHE A 222 14.46 26.24 -27.31
C PHE A 222 15.35 26.22 -28.56
N ASP A 223 14.80 26.41 -29.77
CA ASP A 223 15.56 26.15 -31.00
C ASP A 223 15.42 27.23 -32.08
N LYS A 224 16.46 27.38 -32.92
CA LYS A 224 16.47 28.34 -34.06
C LYS A 224 15.40 28.03 -35.11
N PHE A 225 14.82 26.83 -35.05
CA PHE A 225 13.75 26.34 -35.92
C PHE A 225 12.33 26.60 -35.39
N ASN A 226 12.18 27.39 -34.32
CA ASN A 226 10.89 27.85 -33.81
C ASN A 226 9.95 26.73 -33.33
N THR A 227 10.52 25.62 -32.86
CA THR A 227 9.77 24.49 -32.27
C THR A 227 9.30 24.86 -30.87
N LYS A 228 7.99 24.97 -30.70
CA LYS A 228 7.32 25.34 -29.43
C LYS A 228 7.11 24.08 -28.58
N ASN A 229 7.78 23.99 -27.44
CA ASN A 229 7.50 22.98 -26.41
C ASN A 229 6.51 23.57 -25.40
N LEU A 230 5.43 22.86 -25.12
CA LEU A 230 4.33 23.32 -24.28
C LEU A 230 4.12 22.36 -23.10
N ASP A 231 4.23 22.90 -21.89
CA ASP A 231 4.03 22.17 -20.64
C ASP A 231 2.78 22.70 -19.91
N ILE A 232 1.88 21.80 -19.53
CA ILE A 232 0.63 22.12 -18.82
C ILE A 232 0.70 21.60 -17.38
N PHE A 233 0.67 22.53 -16.43
CA PHE A 233 0.68 22.26 -14.99
C PHE A 233 -0.73 22.40 -14.40
N ILE A 234 -1.22 21.33 -13.78
CA ILE A 234 -2.54 21.24 -13.14
C ILE A 234 -2.34 20.97 -11.66
N CYS A 235 -3.18 21.55 -10.79
CA CYS A 235 -3.16 21.26 -9.35
C CYS A 235 -3.46 19.79 -9.06
N GLU A 236 -2.43 19.02 -8.71
CA GLU A 236 -2.49 17.59 -8.39
C GLU A 236 -3.40 17.21 -7.20
N PRO A 237 -3.45 17.95 -6.06
CA PRO A 237 -4.16 17.47 -4.88
C PRO A 237 -5.68 17.58 -4.98
N LEU A 238 -6.21 18.35 -5.95
CA LEU A 238 -7.65 18.65 -6.04
C LEU A 238 -8.38 17.79 -7.08
N LEU A 239 -7.65 17.16 -8.02
CA LEU A 239 -8.21 16.52 -9.21
C LEU A 239 -7.78 15.07 -9.34
N SER A 240 -8.73 14.20 -9.71
CA SER A 240 -8.45 12.80 -10.00
C SER A 240 -7.66 12.65 -11.32
N ALA A 241 -6.83 11.61 -11.41
CA ALA A 241 -6.05 11.29 -12.61
C ALA A 241 -6.85 11.33 -13.94
N PRO A 242 -8.08 10.80 -14.05
CA PRO A 242 -8.87 10.91 -15.29
C PRO A 242 -9.32 12.34 -15.60
N ALA A 243 -9.65 13.15 -14.59
CA ALA A 243 -10.01 14.56 -14.79
C ALA A 243 -8.81 15.38 -15.27
N GLN A 244 -7.62 15.10 -14.75
CA GLN A 244 -6.37 15.73 -15.21
C GLN A 244 -6.08 15.41 -16.69
N ALA A 245 -6.27 14.15 -17.10
CA ALA A 245 -6.10 13.74 -18.49
C ALA A 245 -7.12 14.42 -19.43
N ALA A 246 -8.38 14.52 -19.00
CA ALA A 246 -9.41 15.23 -19.75
C ALA A 246 -9.06 16.71 -19.97
N VAL A 247 -8.66 17.42 -18.90
CA VAL A 247 -8.23 18.83 -18.99
C VAL A 247 -7.02 19.01 -19.91
N ARG A 248 -5.99 18.14 -19.80
CA ARG A 248 -4.83 18.19 -20.70
C ARG A 248 -5.21 18.00 -22.17
N ASN A 249 -6.10 17.06 -22.46
CA ASN A 249 -6.55 16.80 -23.83
C ASN A 249 -7.38 17.96 -24.40
N THR A 250 -8.30 18.52 -23.62
CA THR A 250 -9.13 19.66 -24.06
C THR A 250 -8.28 20.91 -24.30
N LEU A 251 -7.36 21.23 -23.38
CA LEU A 251 -6.47 22.38 -23.55
C LEU A 251 -5.48 22.18 -24.70
N GLY A 252 -4.97 20.96 -24.89
CA GLY A 252 -4.09 20.64 -26.03
C GLY A 252 -4.76 20.87 -27.39
N GLN A 253 -6.08 20.68 -27.50
CA GLN A 253 -6.84 20.92 -28.74
C GLN A 253 -7.12 22.41 -29.00
N GLN A 254 -7.23 23.23 -27.96
CA GLN A 254 -7.52 24.67 -28.08
C GLN A 254 -6.25 25.55 -28.07
N LEU A 255 -5.07 24.94 -28.00
CA LEU A 255 -3.80 25.62 -27.79
C LEU A 255 -3.35 26.45 -29.01
N ASP A 256 -3.60 25.96 -30.22
CA ASP A 256 -3.27 26.68 -31.47
C ASP A 256 -4.08 27.96 -31.66
N THR A 257 -5.19 28.12 -30.91
CA THR A 257 -6.05 29.31 -30.95
C THR A 257 -5.68 30.36 -29.89
N LEU A 258 -4.75 30.07 -28.97
CA LEU A 258 -4.36 30.99 -27.91
C LEU A 258 -3.29 31.97 -28.41
N SER A 259 -3.70 33.21 -28.67
CA SER A 259 -2.80 34.31 -28.98
C SER A 259 -2.27 34.96 -27.70
N TRP A 260 -0.99 34.77 -27.40
CA TRP A 260 -0.32 35.46 -26.30
C TRP A 260 -0.21 36.97 -26.58
N GLU A 261 -0.78 37.80 -25.71
CA GLU A 261 -0.62 39.25 -25.76
C GLU A 261 0.42 39.70 -24.71
N LYS A 262 1.21 40.73 -25.02
CA LYS A 262 2.05 41.38 -24.01
C LYS A 262 1.16 42.30 -23.17
N PRO A 263 0.96 42.02 -21.86
CA PRO A 263 0.25 42.94 -20.98
C PRO A 263 1.05 44.25 -20.87
N SER A 264 0.34 45.38 -20.80
CA SER A 264 1.00 46.69 -20.69
C SER A 264 1.46 47.02 -19.26
N GLN A 265 1.00 46.27 -18.24
CA GLN A 265 1.38 46.45 -16.84
C GLN A 265 1.44 45.12 -16.07
N THR A 266 2.40 45.01 -15.15
CA THR A 266 2.53 43.87 -14.23
C THR A 266 1.47 43.94 -13.14
N ASP A 267 0.70 42.87 -12.97
CA ASP A 267 -0.29 42.77 -11.89
C ASP A 267 0.38 42.95 -10.51
N GLN A 268 -0.14 43.90 -9.73
CA GLN A 268 0.42 44.29 -8.43
C GLN A 268 0.40 43.14 -7.42
N GLU A 269 -0.60 42.26 -7.50
CA GLU A 269 -0.73 41.09 -6.63
C GLU A 269 0.40 40.07 -6.85
N VAL A 270 0.75 39.78 -8.11
CA VAL A 270 1.86 38.87 -8.45
C VAL A 270 3.20 39.42 -7.96
N LYS A 271 3.41 40.74 -8.11
CA LYS A 271 4.62 41.41 -7.56
C LYS A 271 4.66 41.30 -6.03
N SER A 272 3.52 41.39 -5.36
CA SER A 272 3.42 41.29 -3.90
C SER A 272 3.73 39.88 -3.39
N GLU A 273 3.20 38.84 -4.03
CA GLU A 273 3.45 37.44 -3.64
C GLU A 273 4.88 37.01 -3.94
N PHE A 274 5.44 37.43 -5.09
CA PHE A 274 6.84 37.16 -5.40
C PHE A 274 7.78 37.83 -4.38
N SER A 275 7.46 39.05 -3.95
CA SER A 275 8.22 39.75 -2.90
C SER A 275 8.14 39.03 -1.55
N LYS A 276 6.97 38.49 -1.19
CA LYS A 276 6.82 37.65 0.01
C LYS A 276 7.68 36.40 -0.06
N LEU A 277 7.67 35.68 -1.19
CA LEU A 277 8.48 34.46 -1.37
C LEU A 277 9.99 34.74 -1.34
N LEU A 278 10.44 35.85 -1.93
CA LEU A 278 11.84 36.28 -1.84
C LEU A 278 12.24 36.66 -0.41
N SER A 279 11.34 37.29 0.35
CA SER A 279 11.59 37.62 1.76
C SER A 279 11.73 36.36 2.63
N ALA A 280 10.91 35.33 2.37
CA ALA A 280 10.93 34.05 3.08
C ALA A 280 12.12 33.13 2.70
N SER A 281 12.77 33.37 1.56
CA SER A 281 13.92 32.58 1.11
C SER A 281 15.20 32.89 1.91
N SER A 282 16.00 31.86 2.21
CA SER A 282 17.27 31.95 2.95
C SER A 282 18.47 32.38 2.09
N ALA A 283 18.25 32.82 0.85
CA ALA A 283 19.30 33.23 -0.08
C ALA A 283 19.95 34.56 0.32
N SER A 284 21.19 34.80 -0.14
CA SER A 284 21.92 36.05 0.13
C SER A 284 21.21 37.29 -0.44
N GLU A 285 21.39 38.44 0.19
CA GLU A 285 20.75 39.71 -0.18
C GLU A 285 21.04 40.12 -1.64
N ARG A 286 22.27 39.89 -2.10
CA ARG A 286 22.67 40.09 -3.51
C ARG A 286 21.84 39.27 -4.50
N VAL A 287 21.47 38.04 -4.14
CA VAL A 287 20.64 37.15 -4.97
C VAL A 287 19.19 37.63 -4.99
N LYS A 288 18.68 38.14 -3.86
CA LYS A 288 17.34 38.74 -3.78
C LYS A 288 17.23 39.98 -4.67
N ASP A 289 18.24 40.86 -4.64
CA ASP A 289 18.29 42.06 -5.49
C ASP A 289 18.41 41.73 -6.98
N THR A 290 19.19 40.70 -7.34
CA THR A 290 19.28 40.26 -8.74
C THR A 290 17.98 39.59 -9.19
N ALA A 291 17.31 38.82 -8.35
CA ALA A 291 16.01 38.22 -8.65
C ALA A 291 14.92 39.29 -8.87
N LEU A 292 14.88 40.36 -8.07
CA LEU A 292 13.98 41.49 -8.28
C LEU A 292 14.26 42.22 -9.59
N LYS A 293 15.54 42.48 -9.91
CA LYS A 293 15.94 43.09 -11.18
C LYS A 293 15.57 42.23 -12.40
N LEU A 294 15.63 40.91 -12.27
CA LEU A 294 15.21 39.98 -13.33
C LEU A 294 13.69 39.96 -13.47
N PHE A 295 12.95 39.97 -12.37
CA PHE A 295 11.49 40.02 -12.38
C PHE A 295 10.97 41.30 -13.05
N GLU A 296 11.54 42.46 -12.76
CA GLU A 296 11.14 43.73 -13.38
C GLU A 296 11.51 43.82 -14.87
N LYS A 297 12.54 43.09 -15.31
CA LYS A 297 12.94 43.02 -16.71
C LYS A 297 12.18 41.97 -17.51
N ASN A 298 11.47 41.06 -16.85
CA ASN A 298 10.79 39.96 -17.52
C ASN A 298 9.37 40.38 -17.91
N THR A 299 9.11 40.43 -19.21
CA THR A 299 7.76 40.63 -19.75
C THR A 299 7.08 39.27 -19.90
N PHE A 300 6.18 38.93 -18.99
CA PHE A 300 5.30 37.77 -19.16
C PHE A 300 4.20 38.12 -20.17
N GLN A 301 3.75 37.14 -20.95
CA GLN A 301 2.63 37.32 -21.88
C GLN A 301 1.37 36.70 -21.25
N THR A 302 0.21 37.32 -21.45
CA THR A 302 -1.07 36.86 -20.91
C THR A 302 -2.04 36.57 -22.05
N ILE A 303 -2.93 35.61 -21.83
CA ILE A 303 -4.05 35.33 -22.74
C ILE A 303 -5.18 36.29 -22.36
N LYS A 304 -5.77 36.97 -23.34
CA LYS A 304 -6.94 37.84 -23.12
C LYS A 304 -8.14 36.97 -22.72
N ASN A 305 -8.77 37.27 -21.59
CA ASN A 305 -10.06 36.69 -21.23
C ASN A 305 -11.09 37.08 -22.31
N GLN A 306 -11.73 36.09 -22.94
CA GLN A 306 -13.09 36.25 -23.44
C GLN A 306 -14.05 35.94 -22.31
#